data_AF-A0A1G0CZ56-F1
#
_entry.id   AF-A0A1G0CZ56-F1
#
_cell.length_a   1.000
_cell.length_b   1.000
_cell.length_c   1.000
_cell.angle_alpha   90.00
_cell.angle_beta   90.00
_cell.angle_gamma   90.00
#
_symmetry.space_group_name_H-M   'P 1'
#
loop_
_entity.id
_entity.type
_entity.pdbx_description
1 polymer ?
#
loop_
_entity_poly.entity_id
_entity_poly.type
_entity_poly.pdbx_seq_one_letter_code
_entity_poly.pdbx_strand_id
1 'polypeptide(L)'
;MLTNKSNSGFTLVEMAMVLMIVGLLLGGLIPTISSQMERQLANETRKQMDEIQQALIGFAIINGRLPCPAKATLATGLAYAGEEATTGNTCACKTTSGSDKTVADNSAIACTDSSVTGVLPWVTLGIKETDAWERRYTYRVTTYFADFAVVTNTFGSGCTPSPAPAASSFALCSPGIQDVDSADTGGTNVANNVPAIFLSHGKNGAGAYTQLGTQLAASSNADEQENSDNDKNFVIHTQTPDFDDLVVWLSPNILLNRMVTAGKLP
;
A
#
# COMPACT_ATOMS: atom_id res chain seq x y z
N MET A 1 -69.15 -40.23 -20.55
CA MET A 1 -68.45 -39.29 -21.45
C MET A 1 -67.13 -38.94 -20.79
N LEU A 2 -66.01 -39.54 -21.25
CA LEU A 2 -64.67 -39.19 -20.79
C LEU A 2 -63.98 -38.47 -21.95
N THR A 3 -63.83 -37.16 -21.84
CA THR A 3 -63.10 -36.33 -22.80
C THR A 3 -61.60 -36.60 -22.64
N ASN A 4 -61.02 -37.30 -23.61
CA ASN A 4 -59.61 -37.60 -23.65
C ASN A 4 -58.85 -36.32 -24.00
N LYS A 5 -58.10 -35.76 -23.04
CA LYS A 5 -57.26 -34.58 -23.24
C LYS A 5 -55.96 -35.06 -23.91
N SER A 6 -55.72 -34.72 -25.18
CA SER A 6 -54.45 -35.04 -25.83
C SER A 6 -53.34 -34.14 -25.25
N ASN A 7 -52.39 -34.74 -24.56
CA ASN A 7 -51.15 -34.05 -24.21
C ASN A 7 -50.33 -33.85 -25.49
N SER A 8 -50.21 -32.62 -25.96
CA SER A 8 -49.27 -32.25 -27.02
C SER A 8 -47.85 -32.36 -26.46
N GLY A 9 -47.15 -33.45 -26.79
CA GLY A 9 -45.75 -33.62 -26.46
C GLY A 9 -44.88 -32.66 -27.26
N PHE A 10 -43.96 -31.97 -26.59
CA PHE A 10 -42.96 -31.10 -27.22
C PHE A 10 -42.11 -31.87 -28.21
N THR A 11 -41.82 -31.28 -29.37
CA THR A 11 -41.05 -31.97 -30.41
C THR A 11 -39.58 -32.06 -30.01
N LEU A 12 -38.91 -33.15 -30.40
CA LEU A 12 -37.48 -33.33 -30.10
C LEU A 12 -36.62 -32.21 -30.74
N VAL A 13 -37.08 -31.67 -31.86
CA VAL A 13 -36.47 -30.54 -32.57
C VAL A 13 -36.60 -29.23 -31.79
N GLU A 14 -37.75 -29.00 -31.13
CA GLU A 14 -38.00 -27.80 -30.34
C GLU A 14 -37.08 -27.74 -29.12
N MET A 15 -36.91 -28.86 -28.41
CA MET A 15 -35.93 -28.94 -27.31
C MET A 15 -34.49 -28.81 -27.83
N ALA A 16 -34.16 -29.33 -29.00
CA ALA A 16 -32.82 -29.18 -29.59
C ALA A 16 -32.50 -27.71 -29.97
N MET A 17 -33.46 -26.98 -30.55
CA MET A 17 -33.29 -25.56 -30.84
C MET A 17 -33.22 -24.71 -29.56
N VAL A 18 -34.02 -25.01 -28.55
CA VAL A 18 -33.96 -24.33 -27.24
C VAL A 18 -32.59 -24.54 -26.60
N LEU A 19 -32.08 -25.76 -26.56
CA LEU A 19 -30.76 -26.04 -26.00
C LEU A 19 -29.62 -25.39 -26.81
N MET A 20 -29.76 -25.31 -28.14
CA MET A 20 -28.82 -24.57 -28.98
C MET A 20 -28.80 -23.07 -28.65
N ILE A 21 -29.97 -22.45 -28.53
CA ILE A 21 -30.09 -21.01 -28.21
C ILE A 21 -29.57 -20.74 -26.79
N VAL A 22 -29.93 -21.58 -25.82
CA VAL A 22 -29.43 -21.47 -24.43
C VAL A 22 -27.90 -21.67 -24.38
N GLY A 23 -27.36 -22.62 -25.14
CA GLY A 23 -25.91 -22.81 -25.24
C GLY A 23 -25.18 -21.59 -25.81
N LEU A 24 -25.74 -20.96 -26.84
CA LEU A 24 -25.18 -19.73 -27.42
C LEU A 24 -25.28 -18.53 -26.45
N LEU A 25 -26.40 -18.39 -25.72
CA LEU A 25 -26.58 -17.34 -24.73
C LEU A 25 -25.62 -17.49 -23.55
N LEU A 26 -25.45 -18.72 -23.03
CA LEU A 26 -24.51 -19.01 -21.94
C LEU A 26 -23.05 -18.82 -22.38
N GLY A 27 -22.71 -19.16 -23.62
CA GLY A 27 -21.35 -18.97 -24.16
C GLY A 27 -20.94 -17.50 -24.34
N GLY A 28 -21.90 -16.61 -24.60
CA GLY A 28 -21.64 -15.18 -24.81
C GLY A 28 -21.43 -14.35 -23.52
N LEU A 29 -21.84 -14.87 -22.35
CA LEU A 29 -21.84 -14.12 -21.09
C LEU A 29 -20.57 -14.29 -20.24
N ILE A 30 -19.74 -15.30 -20.50
CA ILE A 30 -18.58 -15.65 -19.65
C ILE A 30 -17.50 -14.55 -19.58
N PRO A 31 -17.16 -13.80 -20.66
CA PRO A 31 -16.07 -12.81 -20.59
C PRO A 31 -16.38 -11.55 -19.77
N THR A 32 -17.65 -11.25 -19.51
CA THR A 32 -18.04 -10.00 -18.85
C THR A 32 -17.82 -10.05 -17.34
N ILE A 33 -17.91 -11.24 -16.74
CA ILE A 33 -17.82 -11.45 -15.29
C ILE A 33 -16.39 -11.18 -14.77
N SER A 34 -15.35 -11.60 -15.50
CA SER A 34 -13.95 -11.43 -15.07
C SER A 34 -13.57 -9.95 -14.97
N SER A 35 -13.95 -9.14 -15.96
CA SER A 35 -13.66 -7.70 -15.96
C SER A 35 -14.44 -6.93 -14.88
N GLN A 36 -15.60 -7.43 -14.46
CA GLN A 36 -16.38 -6.84 -13.38
C GLN A 36 -15.76 -7.17 -12.01
N MET A 37 -15.34 -8.42 -11.82
CA MET A 37 -14.65 -8.86 -10.62
C MET A 37 -13.34 -8.08 -10.41
N GLU A 38 -12.56 -7.87 -11.47
CA GLU A 38 -11.32 -7.09 -11.40
C GLU A 38 -11.55 -5.63 -10.99
N ARG A 39 -12.58 -4.98 -11.56
CA ARG A 39 -12.98 -3.63 -11.13
C ARG A 39 -13.43 -3.62 -9.67
N GLN A 40 -14.11 -4.67 -9.21
CA GLN A 40 -14.53 -4.78 -7.82
C GLN A 40 -13.32 -4.88 -6.88
N LEU A 41 -12.33 -5.73 -7.19
CA LEU A 41 -11.11 -5.86 -6.39
C LEU A 41 -10.33 -4.55 -6.34
N ALA A 42 -10.15 -3.87 -7.49
CA ALA A 42 -9.50 -2.58 -7.53
C ALA A 42 -10.23 -1.51 -6.70
N ASN A 43 -11.57 -1.51 -6.72
CA ASN A 43 -12.37 -0.58 -5.90
C ASN A 43 -12.29 -0.92 -4.40
N GLU A 44 -12.25 -2.19 -4.03
CA GLU A 44 -12.05 -2.61 -2.64
C GLU A 44 -10.67 -2.18 -2.14
N THR A 45 -9.62 -2.39 -2.93
CA THR A 45 -8.25 -1.96 -2.61
C THR A 45 -8.17 -0.44 -2.43
N ARG A 46 -8.82 0.35 -3.30
CA ARG A 46 -8.88 1.82 -3.14
C ARG A 46 -9.57 2.24 -1.84
N LYS A 47 -10.67 1.58 -1.47
CA LYS A 47 -11.36 1.84 -0.21
C LYS A 47 -10.47 1.48 1.00
N GLN A 48 -9.72 0.39 0.93
CA GLN A 48 -8.75 0.02 1.97
C GLN A 48 -7.61 1.05 2.06
N MET A 49 -7.14 1.58 0.93
CA MET A 49 -6.15 2.65 0.90
C MET A 49 -6.63 3.94 1.55
N ASP A 50 -7.91 4.31 1.38
CA ASP A 50 -8.50 5.44 2.09
C ASP A 50 -8.51 5.21 3.62
N GLU A 51 -8.82 3.99 4.06
CA GLU A 51 -8.77 3.59 5.48
C GLU A 51 -7.34 3.65 6.03
N ILE A 52 -6.36 3.15 5.27
CA ILE A 52 -4.92 3.25 5.59
C ILE A 52 -4.49 4.69 5.77
N GLN A 53 -4.88 5.58 4.84
CA GLN A 53 -4.56 7.00 4.93
C GLN A 53 -5.10 7.63 6.22
N GLN A 54 -6.35 7.32 6.58
CA GLN A 54 -6.93 7.83 7.84
C GLN A 54 -6.22 7.24 9.07
N ALA A 55 -5.88 5.95 9.05
CA ALA A 55 -5.18 5.30 10.15
C ALA A 55 -3.77 5.91 10.36
N LEU A 56 -3.04 6.18 9.28
CA LEU A 56 -1.72 6.84 9.35
C LEU A 56 -1.81 8.25 9.93
N ILE A 57 -2.79 9.05 9.51
CA ILE A 57 -3.03 10.39 10.05
C ILE A 57 -3.43 10.31 11.53
N GLY A 58 -4.33 9.38 11.88
CA GLY A 58 -4.76 9.15 13.27
C GLY A 58 -3.58 8.75 14.17
N PHE A 59 -2.73 7.85 13.69
CA PHE A 59 -1.51 7.46 14.40
C PHE A 59 -0.57 8.65 14.62
N ALA A 60 -0.39 9.52 13.62
CA ALA A 60 0.41 10.73 13.76
C ALA A 60 -0.15 11.70 14.80
N ILE A 61 -1.46 11.90 14.82
CA ILE A 61 -2.13 12.75 15.82
C ILE A 61 -1.92 12.23 17.25
N ILE A 62 -1.89 10.90 17.44
CA ILE A 62 -1.70 10.32 18.77
C ILE A 62 -0.22 10.38 19.18
N ASN A 63 0.66 9.89 18.30
CA ASN A 63 2.05 9.60 18.63
C ASN A 63 3.03 10.74 18.29
N GLY A 64 2.60 11.75 17.52
CA GLY A 64 3.51 12.81 17.07
C GLY A 64 4.42 12.40 15.91
N ARG A 65 4.20 11.23 15.31
CA ARG A 65 5.03 10.65 14.25
C ARG A 65 4.20 9.67 13.42
N LEU A 66 4.62 9.41 12.20
CA LEU A 66 4.17 8.28 11.40
C LEU A 66 4.75 6.96 11.95
N PRO A 67 4.07 5.82 11.75
CA PRO A 67 4.59 4.55 12.22
C PRO A 67 5.82 4.14 11.39
N CYS A 68 6.71 3.35 11.97
CA CYS A 68 7.78 2.72 11.20
C CYS A 68 7.23 1.53 10.39
N PRO A 69 7.80 1.21 9.21
CA PRO A 69 7.37 0.04 8.46
C PRO A 69 7.52 -1.25 9.27
N ALA A 70 6.62 -2.20 9.03
CA ALA A 70 6.75 -3.56 9.55
C ALA A 70 7.69 -4.40 8.68
N LYS A 71 8.21 -5.48 9.27
CA LYS A 71 9.05 -6.45 8.56
C LYS A 71 8.24 -7.24 7.55
N ALA A 72 8.65 -7.19 6.29
CA ALA A 72 7.94 -7.85 5.20
C ALA A 72 8.08 -9.38 5.20
N THR A 73 9.14 -9.95 5.76
CA THR A 73 9.44 -11.40 5.72
C THR A 73 8.81 -12.23 6.84
N LEU A 74 8.15 -11.60 7.81
CA LEU A 74 7.46 -12.33 8.88
C LEU A 74 6.11 -12.84 8.40
N ALA A 75 5.88 -14.15 8.51
CA ALA A 75 4.58 -14.73 8.20
C ALA A 75 3.50 -14.25 9.18
N THR A 76 2.26 -14.11 8.69
CA THR A 76 1.10 -13.72 9.51
C THR A 76 0.95 -14.62 10.73
N GLY A 77 0.70 -14.01 11.89
CA GLY A 77 0.51 -14.72 13.16
C GLY A 77 1.80 -15.09 13.89
N LEU A 78 2.98 -14.84 13.32
CA LEU A 78 4.24 -14.88 14.06
C LEU A 78 4.38 -13.63 14.95
N ALA A 79 5.19 -13.75 16.00
CA ALA A 79 5.52 -12.62 16.86
C ALA A 79 6.10 -11.46 16.03
N TYR A 80 5.65 -10.24 16.33
CA TYR A 80 6.06 -9.00 15.66
C TYR A 80 5.61 -8.86 14.19
N ALA A 81 4.86 -9.81 13.64
CA ALA A 81 4.32 -9.69 12.29
C ALA A 81 3.28 -8.57 12.24
N GLY A 82 3.51 -7.57 11.40
CA GLY A 82 2.62 -6.42 11.22
C GLY A 82 2.72 -5.35 12.30
N GLU A 83 3.63 -5.51 13.26
CA GLU A 83 3.99 -4.46 14.22
C GLU A 83 5.06 -3.55 13.60
N GLU A 84 5.02 -2.26 13.92
CA GLU A 84 6.06 -1.32 13.50
C GLU A 84 7.43 -1.77 14.00
N ALA A 85 8.40 -1.82 13.10
CA ALA A 85 9.74 -2.26 13.46
C ALA A 85 10.58 -1.06 13.89
N THR A 86 10.94 -1.03 15.17
CA THR A 86 11.71 0.05 15.79
C THR A 86 12.97 -0.50 16.45
N THR A 87 14.03 0.31 16.51
CA THR A 87 15.25 0.03 17.28
C THR A 87 15.47 1.21 18.22
N GLY A 88 15.00 1.07 19.47
CA GLY A 88 14.97 2.19 20.40
C GLY A 88 14.04 3.30 19.90
N ASN A 89 14.60 4.48 19.64
CA ASN A 89 13.86 5.68 19.24
C ASN A 89 13.83 5.93 17.72
N THR A 90 14.35 5.02 16.90
CA THR A 90 14.34 5.16 15.43
C THR A 90 13.64 3.97 14.80
N CYS A 91 13.27 4.10 13.54
CA CYS A 91 12.88 2.93 12.76
C CYS A 91 14.00 1.89 12.72
N ALA A 92 13.63 0.61 12.59
CA ALA A 92 14.56 -0.52 12.57
C ALA A 92 15.34 -0.58 11.25
N CYS A 93 16.15 0.43 10.98
CA CYS A 93 17.11 0.45 9.91
C CYS A 93 18.38 -0.27 10.33
N LYS A 94 18.85 -1.17 9.47
CA LYS A 94 20.08 -1.94 9.63
C LYS A 94 21.25 -1.02 10.01
N THR A 95 21.69 -1.07 11.26
CA THR A 95 22.94 -0.46 11.66
C THR A 95 24.07 -1.20 10.96
N THR A 96 24.83 -0.49 10.12
CA THR A 96 26.20 -0.89 9.83
C THR A 96 26.97 -0.87 11.15
N SER A 97 27.44 -2.05 11.55
CA SER A 97 28.39 -2.27 12.65
C SER A 97 27.79 -2.25 14.06
N GLY A 98 27.57 -3.45 14.63
CA GLY A 98 27.38 -3.60 16.07
C GLY A 98 26.35 -4.65 16.41
N SER A 99 26.84 -5.73 17.00
CA SER A 99 26.13 -6.79 17.72
C SER A 99 24.89 -6.35 18.48
N ASP A 100 23.74 -6.32 17.81
CA ASP A 100 22.48 -6.74 18.42
C ASP A 100 21.92 -7.92 17.61
N LYS A 101 22.00 -9.11 18.21
CA LYS A 101 21.60 -10.40 17.65
C LYS A 101 20.32 -10.89 18.31
N THR A 102 19.32 -10.04 18.50
CA THR A 102 17.99 -10.49 18.98
C THR A 102 16.83 -10.31 18.02
N VAL A 103 17.06 -9.88 16.77
CA VAL A 103 16.09 -10.15 15.71
C VAL A 103 16.80 -10.64 14.46
N ALA A 104 16.68 -11.94 14.20
CA ALA A 104 17.04 -12.52 12.91
C ALA A 104 16.27 -11.79 11.80
N ASP A 105 16.98 -11.48 10.72
CA ASP A 105 16.47 -10.93 9.46
C ASP A 105 15.85 -9.51 9.53
N ASN A 106 16.71 -8.49 9.40
CA ASN A 106 16.32 -7.12 9.00
C ASN A 106 16.50 -6.93 7.48
N SER A 107 16.58 -8.00 6.67
CA SER A 107 16.72 -7.88 5.20
C SER A 107 15.44 -7.41 4.51
N ALA A 108 14.33 -7.39 5.26
CA ALA A 108 12.99 -7.02 4.81
C ALA A 108 12.61 -5.56 5.10
N ILE A 109 13.53 -4.77 5.67
CA ILE A 109 13.39 -3.33 5.86
C ILE A 109 14.58 -2.66 5.15
N ALA A 110 14.30 -1.96 4.06
CA ALA A 110 15.32 -1.24 3.31
C ALA A 110 15.40 0.22 3.80
N CYS A 111 16.61 0.74 3.92
CA CYS A 111 16.82 2.11 4.38
C CYS A 111 17.83 2.83 3.50
N THR A 112 17.56 4.11 3.29
CA THR A 112 18.51 5.10 2.78
C THR A 112 18.77 6.13 3.88
N ASP A 113 19.64 7.12 3.64
CA ASP A 113 20.02 8.13 4.64
C ASP A 113 18.83 8.93 5.23
N SER A 114 17.66 8.91 4.57
CA SER A 114 16.47 9.59 5.08
C SER A 114 15.14 8.88 4.79
N SER A 115 15.14 7.68 4.18
CA SER A 115 13.94 6.89 3.85
C SER A 115 13.98 5.52 4.52
N VAL A 116 12.82 5.03 4.96
CA VAL A 116 12.64 3.67 5.47
C VAL A 116 11.52 2.98 4.71
N THR A 117 11.75 1.72 4.40
CA THR A 117 10.91 0.89 3.56
C THR A 117 10.56 -0.41 4.26
N GLY A 118 9.32 -0.83 4.13
CA GLY A 118 8.92 -2.19 4.44
C GLY A 118 7.50 -2.43 3.98
N VAL A 119 6.76 -3.24 4.72
CA VAL A 119 5.31 -3.36 4.56
C VAL A 119 4.59 -2.48 5.56
N LEU A 120 3.36 -2.10 5.23
CA LEU A 120 2.52 -1.32 6.12
C LEU A 120 2.31 -2.06 7.46
N PRO A 121 2.47 -1.42 8.63
CA PRO A 121 2.37 -2.09 9.92
C PRO A 121 0.89 -2.27 10.34
N TRP A 122 0.25 -3.28 9.77
CA TRP A 122 -1.21 -3.49 9.88
C TRP A 122 -1.70 -3.79 11.30
N VAL A 123 -0.90 -4.44 12.15
CA VAL A 123 -1.24 -4.69 13.56
C VAL A 123 -1.14 -3.39 14.36
N THR A 124 -0.08 -2.61 14.16
CA THR A 124 0.08 -1.30 14.82
C THR A 124 -1.02 -0.32 14.44
N LEU A 125 -1.46 -0.34 13.18
CA LEU A 125 -2.50 0.55 12.68
C LEU A 125 -3.92 0.02 12.88
N GLY A 126 -4.09 -1.26 13.23
CA GLY A 126 -5.39 -1.89 13.45
C GLY A 126 -6.23 -2.03 12.18
N ILE A 127 -5.59 -2.27 11.04
CA ILE A 127 -6.19 -2.32 9.70
C ILE A 127 -5.98 -3.69 9.05
N LYS A 128 -6.59 -3.92 7.89
CA LYS A 128 -6.40 -5.14 7.10
C LYS A 128 -4.95 -5.26 6.62
N GLU A 129 -4.40 -6.49 6.69
CA GLU A 129 -3.02 -6.80 6.29
C GLU A 129 -2.79 -6.65 4.78
N THR A 130 -3.74 -7.10 3.97
CA THR A 130 -3.58 -7.24 2.52
C THR A 130 -4.62 -6.45 1.75
N ASP A 131 -4.27 -6.16 0.50
CA ASP A 131 -5.22 -5.72 -0.51
C ASP A 131 -6.24 -6.81 -0.89
N ALA A 132 -7.05 -6.52 -1.90
CA ALA A 132 -8.05 -7.45 -2.41
C ALA A 132 -7.46 -8.66 -3.17
N TRP A 133 -6.16 -8.64 -3.50
CA TRP A 133 -5.43 -9.74 -4.15
C TRP A 133 -4.52 -10.53 -3.19
N GLU A 134 -4.72 -10.36 -1.88
CA GLU A 134 -3.97 -11.05 -0.82
C GLU A 134 -2.46 -10.71 -0.81
N ARG A 135 -2.11 -9.50 -1.26
CA ARG A 135 -0.75 -8.95 -1.19
C ARG A 135 -0.65 -7.85 -0.15
N ARG A 136 0.50 -7.77 0.53
CA ARG A 136 0.78 -6.72 1.51
C ARG A 136 1.06 -5.39 0.82
N TYR A 137 0.61 -4.31 1.43
CA TYR A 137 0.94 -2.96 1.00
C TYR A 137 2.41 -2.66 1.28
N THR A 138 3.14 -2.19 0.28
CA THR A 138 4.47 -1.61 0.49
C THR A 138 4.29 -0.24 1.13
N TYR A 139 5.11 0.07 2.14
CA TYR A 139 5.04 1.31 2.89
C TYR A 139 6.43 1.95 3.00
N ARG A 140 6.46 3.24 2.71
CA ARG A 140 7.66 4.05 2.58
C ARG A 140 7.46 5.32 3.38
N VAL A 141 8.40 5.64 4.25
CA VAL A 141 8.30 6.83 5.11
C VAL A 141 9.63 7.52 5.26
N THR A 142 9.59 8.85 5.26
CA THR A 142 10.74 9.69 5.55
C THR A 142 11.06 9.59 7.05
N THR A 143 12.31 9.29 7.39
CA THR A 143 12.80 9.12 8.78
C THR A 143 12.41 10.27 9.72
N TYR A 144 12.51 11.53 9.27
CA TYR A 144 12.10 12.70 10.05
C TYR A 144 10.64 12.64 10.54
N PHE A 145 9.77 11.98 9.78
CA PHE A 145 8.36 11.82 10.14
C PHE A 145 8.09 10.56 10.95
N ALA A 146 8.97 9.55 10.96
CA ALA A 146 8.71 8.26 11.59
C ALA A 146 9.55 7.96 12.85
N ASP A 147 10.69 8.63 13.02
CA ASP A 147 11.51 8.49 14.22
C ASP A 147 10.80 9.08 15.45
N PHE A 148 11.15 8.61 16.63
CA PHE A 148 10.61 9.16 17.87
C PHE A 148 11.26 10.51 18.15
N ALA A 149 10.43 11.46 18.59
CA ALA A 149 10.93 12.74 19.06
C ALA A 149 11.96 12.50 20.17
N VAL A 150 13.07 13.26 20.11
CA VAL A 150 14.14 13.44 21.12
C VAL A 150 15.43 12.67 20.79
N VAL A 151 16.44 13.38 20.23
CA VAL A 151 17.54 14.04 20.99
C VAL A 151 18.25 15.14 20.13
N THR A 152 18.09 15.15 18.80
CA THR A 152 18.96 15.94 17.89
C THR A 152 18.30 17.03 17.04
N ASN A 153 16.98 17.28 17.15
CA ASN A 153 16.27 18.24 16.28
C ASN A 153 16.53 18.02 14.77
N THR A 154 16.59 16.77 14.33
CA THR A 154 16.73 16.44 12.91
C THR A 154 15.37 16.55 12.22
N PHE A 155 14.94 17.79 11.96
CA PHE A 155 13.70 18.09 11.24
C PHE A 155 13.89 18.07 9.71
N GLY A 156 15.02 17.59 9.23
CA GLY A 156 15.50 17.71 7.85
C GLY A 156 16.46 18.89 7.65
N SER A 157 17.29 18.78 6.61
CA SER A 157 18.26 19.82 6.26
C SER A 157 17.56 21.16 5.99
N GLY A 158 18.02 22.23 6.66
CA GLY A 158 17.45 23.56 6.51
C GLY A 158 16.17 23.84 7.31
N CYS A 159 15.60 22.84 8.00
CA CYS A 159 14.44 23.05 8.87
C CYS A 159 14.88 23.31 10.31
N THR A 160 14.82 24.57 10.73
CA THR A 160 15.17 25.02 12.09
C THR A 160 13.97 25.72 12.74
N PRO A 161 12.95 24.97 13.21
CA PRO A 161 11.75 25.55 13.81
C PRO A 161 12.07 26.24 15.14
N SER A 162 11.43 27.38 15.40
CA SER A 162 11.51 28.12 16.66
C SER A 162 10.11 28.61 17.07
N PRO A 163 9.50 28.09 18.15
CA PRO A 163 10.00 27.01 19.00
C PRO A 163 10.00 25.65 18.28
N ALA A 164 10.91 24.75 18.69
CA ALA A 164 10.91 23.38 18.20
C ALA A 164 9.67 22.62 18.74
N PRO A 165 8.98 21.80 17.93
CA PRO A 165 7.86 20.99 18.39
C PRO A 165 8.30 20.04 19.51
N ALA A 166 7.56 20.05 20.64
CA ALA A 166 7.82 19.16 21.77
C ALA A 166 7.02 17.84 21.70
N ALA A 167 5.96 17.80 20.90
CA ALA A 167 5.01 16.70 20.83
C ALA A 167 5.01 15.97 19.48
N SER A 168 5.97 16.28 18.60
CA SER A 168 6.09 15.75 17.24
C SER A 168 7.55 15.53 16.86
N SER A 169 7.83 14.51 16.05
CA SER A 169 9.18 14.24 15.52
C SER A 169 9.55 15.15 14.35
N PHE A 170 8.55 15.69 13.66
CA PHE A 170 8.68 16.61 12.53
C PHE A 170 8.11 18.00 12.88
N ALA A 171 8.43 18.99 12.04
CA ALA A 171 7.97 20.37 12.14
C ALA A 171 7.26 20.83 10.86
N LEU A 172 6.71 22.05 10.86
CA LEU A 172 6.04 22.62 9.68
C LEU A 172 6.96 22.74 8.46
N CYS A 173 8.27 22.92 8.68
CA CYS A 173 9.26 22.99 7.61
C CYS A 173 9.89 21.65 7.25
N SER A 174 9.48 20.54 7.89
CA SER A 174 10.11 19.25 7.64
C SER A 174 9.81 18.77 6.23
N PRO A 175 10.84 18.50 5.41
CA PRO A 175 10.64 18.01 4.07
C PRO A 175 10.32 16.51 4.09
N GLY A 176 9.31 16.09 3.34
CA GLY A 176 9.30 14.73 2.83
C GLY A 176 10.34 14.58 1.72
N ILE A 177 10.64 13.36 1.30
CA ILE A 177 11.67 13.11 0.29
C ILE A 177 11.19 12.24 -0.87
N GLN A 178 9.98 11.67 -0.75
CA GLN A 178 9.47 10.80 -1.79
C GLN A 178 8.85 11.64 -2.90
N ASP A 179 9.10 11.25 -4.13
CA ASP A 179 8.59 11.90 -5.33
C ASP A 179 7.71 10.90 -6.09
N VAL A 180 6.65 11.41 -6.71
CA VAL A 180 5.69 10.62 -7.50
C VAL A 180 5.59 11.25 -8.87
N ASP A 181 5.92 10.48 -9.89
CA ASP A 181 5.95 10.88 -11.29
C ASP A 181 4.96 10.06 -12.13
N SER A 182 4.65 10.53 -13.33
CA SER A 182 3.70 9.87 -14.23
C SER A 182 4.28 8.71 -15.04
N ALA A 183 5.60 8.53 -15.00
CA ALA A 183 6.38 7.48 -15.67
C ALA A 183 7.81 7.51 -15.12
N ASP A 184 8.51 6.37 -15.11
CA ASP A 184 9.91 6.25 -14.69
C ASP A 184 10.82 7.16 -15.53
N THR A 185 10.73 7.04 -16.85
CA THR A 185 11.55 7.82 -17.79
C THR A 185 10.72 8.84 -18.55
N GLY A 186 11.07 10.13 -18.42
CA GLY A 186 10.42 11.22 -19.16
C GLY A 186 9.02 11.60 -18.65
N GLY A 187 8.66 11.12 -17.45
CA GLY A 187 7.43 11.47 -16.76
C GLY A 187 7.38 12.93 -16.30
N THR A 188 6.18 13.37 -15.92
CA THR A 188 5.95 14.64 -15.25
C THR A 188 5.67 14.42 -13.77
N ASN A 189 6.07 15.38 -12.94
CA ASN A 189 5.82 15.29 -11.52
C ASN A 189 4.33 15.43 -11.16
N VAL A 190 3.85 14.46 -10.39
CA VAL A 190 2.50 14.40 -9.83
C VAL A 190 2.51 14.88 -8.38
N ALA A 191 3.51 14.47 -7.60
CA ALA A 191 3.76 14.96 -6.25
C ALA A 191 5.25 14.98 -5.93
N ASN A 192 5.69 15.93 -5.11
CA ASN A 192 7.07 16.05 -4.67
C ASN A 192 7.16 16.11 -3.15
N ASN A 193 8.27 15.62 -2.60
CA ASN A 193 8.64 15.76 -1.20
C ASN A 193 7.51 15.31 -0.24
N VAL A 194 6.84 14.20 -0.56
CA VAL A 194 5.78 13.67 0.29
C VAL A 194 6.39 12.89 1.47
N PRO A 195 5.82 13.00 2.68
CA PRO A 195 6.37 12.38 3.89
C PRO A 195 6.31 10.85 3.86
N ALA A 196 5.26 10.27 3.27
CA ALA A 196 5.07 8.84 3.18
C ALA A 196 4.22 8.43 1.97
N ILE A 197 4.48 7.23 1.49
CA ILE A 197 3.78 6.55 0.40
C ILE A 197 3.41 5.14 0.85
N PHE A 198 2.26 4.66 0.40
CA PHE A 198 1.91 3.26 0.44
C PHE A 198 1.27 2.85 -0.87
N LEU A 199 1.52 1.61 -1.29
CA LEU A 199 1.04 1.12 -2.58
C LEU A 199 0.65 -0.35 -2.54
N SER A 200 -0.31 -0.71 -3.39
CA SER A 200 -0.65 -2.08 -3.76
C SER A 200 -0.07 -2.35 -5.13
N HIS A 201 0.56 -3.51 -5.29
CA HIS A 201 1.18 -3.96 -6.53
C HIS A 201 0.15 -4.60 -7.49
N GLY A 202 -1.10 -4.15 -7.41
CA GLY A 202 -2.19 -4.60 -8.26
C GLY A 202 -2.44 -6.12 -8.29
N LYS A 203 -2.96 -6.57 -9.43
CA LYS A 203 -3.38 -7.96 -9.67
C LYS A 203 -2.20 -8.87 -9.97
N ASN A 204 -1.15 -8.36 -10.63
CA ASN A 204 0.05 -9.13 -10.90
C ASN A 204 0.89 -9.34 -9.62
N GLY A 205 0.80 -8.43 -8.65
CA GLY A 205 1.53 -8.45 -7.39
C GLY A 205 3.04 -8.31 -7.55
N ALA A 206 3.54 -7.76 -8.66
CA ALA A 206 4.95 -7.73 -8.98
C ALA A 206 5.76 -7.01 -7.89
N GLY A 207 6.74 -7.68 -7.28
CA GLY A 207 7.53 -7.10 -6.17
C GLY A 207 6.84 -7.06 -4.80
N ALA A 208 5.57 -7.46 -4.70
CA ALA A 208 4.81 -7.49 -3.45
C ALA A 208 5.25 -8.60 -2.50
N TYR A 209 4.95 -8.43 -1.21
CA TYR A 209 5.10 -9.49 -0.22
C TYR A 209 3.77 -10.21 0.03
N THR A 210 3.86 -11.53 0.15
CA THR A 210 2.74 -12.39 0.56
C THR A 210 2.60 -12.42 2.09
N GLN A 211 1.47 -12.92 2.57
CA GLN A 211 1.22 -13.19 4.00
C GLN A 211 2.23 -14.17 4.63
N LEU A 212 2.90 -14.98 3.81
CA LEU A 212 3.97 -15.88 4.25
C LEU A 212 5.34 -15.19 4.33
N GLY A 213 5.41 -13.89 4.01
CA GLY A 213 6.65 -13.13 4.00
C GLY A 213 7.56 -13.42 2.80
N THR A 214 7.05 -14.09 1.78
CA THR A 214 7.79 -14.29 0.52
C THR A 214 7.52 -13.13 -0.43
N GLN A 215 8.58 -12.55 -0.99
CA GLN A 215 8.47 -11.52 -2.03
C GLN A 215 8.23 -12.18 -3.40
N LEU A 216 7.32 -11.60 -4.18
CA LEU A 216 7.10 -11.95 -5.58
C LEU A 216 8.18 -11.34 -6.47
N ALA A 217 8.39 -11.94 -7.63
CA ALA A 217 9.31 -11.39 -8.63
C ALA A 217 8.87 -9.98 -9.04
N ALA A 218 9.85 -9.08 -9.19
CA ALA A 218 9.60 -7.76 -9.76
C ALA A 218 9.18 -7.86 -11.23
N SER A 219 8.50 -6.82 -11.71
CA SER A 219 8.08 -6.73 -13.10
C SER A 219 9.27 -6.47 -14.02
N SER A 220 9.11 -6.80 -15.30
CA SER A 220 10.02 -6.31 -16.35
C SER A 220 9.57 -4.95 -16.91
N ASN A 221 8.37 -4.48 -16.55
CA ASN A 221 7.94 -3.13 -16.86
C ASN A 221 8.72 -2.15 -15.96
N ALA A 222 9.32 -1.11 -16.56
CA ALA A 222 10.10 -0.11 -15.83
C ALA A 222 9.26 0.63 -14.78
N ASP A 223 8.01 0.96 -15.09
CA ASP A 223 7.14 1.72 -14.20
C ASP A 223 6.73 0.90 -12.95
N GLU A 224 6.45 -0.40 -13.10
CA GLU A 224 6.19 -1.30 -11.97
C GLU A 224 7.48 -1.71 -11.23
N GLN A 225 8.59 -1.77 -11.95
CA GLN A 225 9.90 -1.98 -11.34
C GLN A 225 10.23 -0.81 -10.41
N GLU A 226 9.97 0.43 -10.82
CA GLU A 226 10.18 1.62 -10.00
C GLU A 226 9.37 1.58 -8.70
N ASN A 227 8.11 1.13 -8.76
CA ASN A 227 7.28 1.00 -7.55
C ASN A 227 7.71 -0.13 -6.58
N SER A 228 8.56 -1.05 -7.04
CA SER A 228 9.09 -2.16 -6.23
C SER A 228 10.58 -2.04 -5.91
N ASP A 229 11.22 -1.03 -6.50
CA ASP A 229 12.59 -0.62 -6.30
C ASP A 229 12.78 -0.02 -4.88
N ASN A 230 14.02 0.07 -4.41
CA ASN A 230 14.32 0.48 -3.03
C ASN A 230 14.66 1.96 -2.86
N ASP A 231 14.25 2.82 -3.78
CA ASP A 231 14.55 4.24 -3.76
C ASP A 231 13.36 5.13 -3.29
N LYS A 232 13.36 6.41 -3.68
CA LYS A 232 12.45 7.47 -3.24
C LYS A 232 11.44 7.91 -4.31
N ASN A 233 11.56 7.40 -5.52
CA ASN A 233 10.72 7.78 -6.65
C ASN A 233 9.65 6.70 -6.86
N PHE A 234 8.48 7.12 -7.31
CA PHE A 234 7.35 6.23 -7.53
C PHE A 234 6.61 6.65 -8.78
N VAL A 235 5.98 5.69 -9.45
CA VAL A 235 5.24 5.94 -10.68
C VAL A 235 3.76 5.73 -10.46
N ILE A 236 2.95 6.67 -10.94
CA ILE A 236 1.49 6.51 -11.01
C ILE A 236 0.94 7.01 -12.34
N HIS A 237 0.20 6.14 -13.02
CA HIS A 237 -0.60 6.53 -14.17
C HIS A 237 -1.88 5.69 -14.30
N THR A 238 -2.61 5.89 -15.39
CA THR A 238 -3.82 5.10 -15.67
C THR A 238 -3.44 3.64 -15.85
N GLN A 239 -4.17 2.73 -15.20
CA GLN A 239 -3.91 1.30 -15.27
C GLN A 239 -3.96 0.78 -16.70
N THR A 240 -3.00 -0.07 -17.04
CA THR A 240 -2.88 -0.78 -18.31
C THR A 240 -2.70 -2.28 -18.03
N PRO A 241 -2.78 -3.16 -19.04
CA PRO A 241 -2.49 -4.58 -18.83
C PRO A 241 -1.10 -4.87 -18.24
N ASP A 242 -0.15 -3.95 -18.44
CA ASP A 242 1.25 -4.09 -18.01
C ASP A 242 1.61 -3.16 -16.83
N PHE A 243 0.63 -2.43 -16.28
CA PHE A 243 0.78 -1.57 -15.10
C PHE A 243 -0.53 -1.54 -14.32
N ASP A 244 -0.58 -2.22 -13.18
CA ASP A 244 -1.78 -2.31 -12.34
C ASP A 244 -1.60 -1.77 -10.91
N ASP A 245 -0.40 -1.27 -10.61
CA ASP A 245 -0.06 -0.65 -9.33
C ASP A 245 -1.00 0.51 -8.96
N LEU A 246 -1.23 0.61 -7.66
CA LEU A 246 -2.01 1.65 -7.04
C LEU A 246 -1.13 2.34 -6.00
N VAL A 247 -0.70 3.57 -6.29
CA VAL A 247 0.14 4.36 -5.40
C VAL A 247 -0.70 5.45 -4.71
N VAL A 248 -0.57 5.58 -3.40
CA VAL A 248 -1.18 6.65 -2.61
C VAL A 248 -0.13 7.26 -1.68
N TRP A 249 -0.20 8.58 -1.49
CA TRP A 249 0.71 9.31 -0.63
C TRP A 249 -0.02 10.15 0.39
N LEU A 250 0.65 10.42 1.52
CA LEU A 250 0.18 11.41 2.48
C LEU A 250 0.56 12.80 1.99
N SER A 251 -0.42 13.65 1.72
CA SER A 251 -0.15 15.07 1.44
C SER A 251 0.45 15.75 2.68
N PRO A 252 1.60 16.45 2.54
CA PRO A 252 2.20 17.15 3.67
C PRO A 252 1.25 18.22 4.22
N ASN A 253 0.51 18.92 3.36
CA ASN A 253 -0.43 19.96 3.79
C ASN A 253 -1.57 19.40 4.65
N ILE A 254 -2.11 18.23 4.29
CA ILE A 254 -3.18 17.59 5.06
C ILE A 254 -2.62 17.10 6.40
N LEU A 255 -1.48 16.41 6.39
CA LEU A 255 -0.85 15.91 7.61
C LEU A 255 -0.54 17.06 8.58
N LEU A 256 0.17 18.10 8.12
CA LEU A 256 0.56 19.24 8.94
C LEU A 256 -0.67 19.99 9.49
N ASN A 257 -1.71 20.23 8.69
CA ASN A 257 -2.94 20.87 9.14
C ASN A 257 -3.62 20.08 10.27
N ARG A 258 -3.69 18.75 10.15
CA ARG A 258 -4.25 17.87 11.18
C ARG A 258 -3.42 17.91 12.46
N MET A 259 -2.09 17.94 12.34
CA MET A 259 -1.18 18.01 13.47
C MET A 259 -1.23 19.34 14.22
N VAL A 260 -1.34 20.46 13.50
CA VAL A 260 -1.56 21.80 14.09
C VAL A 260 -2.92 21.83 14.80
N THR A 261 -3.98 21.31 14.18
CA THR A 261 -5.32 21.24 14.79
C THR A 261 -5.32 20.40 16.08
N ALA A 262 -4.50 19.35 16.12
CA ALA A 262 -4.32 18.50 17.29
C ALA A 262 -3.37 19.09 18.36
N GLY A 263 -2.79 20.28 18.15
CA GLY A 263 -1.83 20.91 19.06
C GLY A 263 -0.49 20.17 19.16
N LYS A 264 -0.18 19.30 18.19
CA LYS A 264 1.11 18.60 18.11
C LYS A 264 2.20 19.47 17.50
N LEU A 265 1.80 20.42 16.67
CA LEU A 265 2.66 21.42 16.06
C LEU A 265 2.23 22.82 16.53
N PRO A 266 3.19 23.75 16.71
CA PRO A 266 2.91 25.14 17.06
C PRO A 266 2.23 25.93 15.93
#